data_AF-A0A7X6LBC3-F1
#
_entry.id   AF-A0A7X6LBC3-F1
#
_cell.length_a   1.000
_cell.length_b   1.000
_cell.length_c   1.000
_cell.angle_alpha   90.00
_cell.angle_beta   90.00
_cell.angle_gamma   90.00
#
_symmetry.space_group_name_H-M   'P 1'
#
loop_
_entity.id
_entity.type
_entity.pdbx_description
1 polymer ?
#
loop_
_entity_poly.entity_id
_entity_poly.type
_entity_poly.pdbx_seq_one_letter_code
_entity_poly.pdbx_strand_id
1 'polypeptide(L)'
;MDEGAFGDTPRSRCMFYRRSCGFNAVIDPPELGRIVMRAGSVWAVTMPSRLGQAVKAHMQCTGIALGPVVGHPRSGRWTFLVRPDIEDDDVKLFAEMFRKDVSIAREGAVIALPSPSPNGSIRQWIVPARSDFLPSGLVVVDAVRAWSEVAAQTATAPRYGR
;
A
#
# COMPACT_ATOMS: atom_id res chain seq x y z
N MET A 1 -3.73 35.56 4.69
CA MET A 1 -2.26 35.41 4.65
C MET A 1 -1.97 34.45 3.52
N ASP A 2 -1.12 34.86 2.57
CA ASP A 2 -0.87 34.23 1.27
C ASP A 2 -0.71 32.70 1.31
N GLU A 3 -1.76 31.99 0.91
CA GLU A 3 -1.72 30.58 0.55
C GLU A 3 -1.41 30.50 -0.95
N GLY A 4 -0.24 31.04 -1.31
CA GLY A 4 0.24 31.06 -2.67
C GLY A 4 0.25 29.64 -3.25
N ALA A 5 -0.22 29.52 -4.49
CA ALA A 5 -0.26 28.29 -5.27
C ALA A 5 1.15 27.67 -5.43
N PHE A 6 1.64 26.98 -4.40
CA PHE A 6 2.80 26.11 -4.50
C PHE A 6 2.36 24.91 -5.33
N GLY A 7 2.76 24.88 -6.60
CA GLY A 7 2.48 23.75 -7.48
C GLY A 7 2.85 22.41 -6.85
N ASP A 8 2.23 21.33 -7.33
CA ASP A 8 2.55 19.97 -6.91
C ASP A 8 3.93 19.57 -7.43
N THR A 9 4.96 19.83 -6.61
CA THR A 9 6.37 19.53 -6.87
C THR A 9 6.82 18.40 -5.96
N PRO A 10 7.91 17.68 -6.30
CA PRO A 10 8.51 16.71 -5.38
C PRO A 10 8.75 17.27 -3.97
N ARG A 11 9.18 18.52 -3.85
CA ARG A 11 9.43 19.17 -2.57
C ARG A 11 8.15 19.45 -1.79
N SER A 12 7.13 20.07 -2.41
CA SER A 12 5.86 20.34 -1.72
C SER A 12 5.13 19.05 -1.36
N ARG A 13 5.13 18.03 -2.23
CA ARG A 13 4.55 16.71 -1.95
C ARG A 13 5.28 15.96 -0.83
N CYS A 14 6.61 15.97 -0.82
CA CYS A 14 7.41 15.35 0.24
C CYS A 14 7.16 16.02 1.60
N MET A 15 7.02 17.36 1.61
CA MET A 15 6.64 18.11 2.83
C MET A 15 5.23 17.76 3.32
N PHE A 16 4.26 17.63 2.41
CA PHE A 16 2.91 17.16 2.74
C PHE A 16 2.93 15.79 3.42
N TYR A 17 3.66 14.81 2.85
CA TYR A 17 3.74 13.47 3.46
C TYR A 17 4.33 13.49 4.86
N ARG A 18 5.35 14.32 5.12
CA ARG A 18 5.93 14.46 6.46
C ARG A 18 4.97 15.11 7.45
N ARG A 19 4.38 16.24 7.06
CA ARG A 19 3.62 17.10 7.99
C ARG A 19 2.19 16.64 8.20
N SER A 20 1.55 16.11 7.16
CA SER A 20 0.13 15.78 7.15
C SER A 20 -0.14 14.28 7.22
N CYS A 21 0.80 13.44 6.79
CA CYS A 21 0.63 11.98 6.78
C CYS A 21 1.53 11.24 7.77
N GLY A 22 2.39 11.94 8.51
CA GLY A 22 3.29 11.30 9.48
C GLY A 22 4.35 10.39 8.85
N PHE A 23 4.62 10.50 7.55
CA PHE A 23 5.61 9.66 6.87
C PHE A 23 7.01 10.24 7.00
N ASN A 24 8.01 9.41 7.23
CA ASN A 24 9.45 9.76 7.14
C ASN A 24 9.91 9.84 5.66
N ALA A 25 9.12 10.49 4.81
CA ALA A 25 9.39 10.62 3.38
C ALA A 25 10.71 11.37 3.14
N VAL A 26 11.40 11.09 2.03
CA VAL A 26 12.57 11.79 1.51
C VAL A 26 12.52 11.81 -0.01
N ILE A 27 13.25 12.76 -0.62
CA ILE A 27 13.43 12.77 -2.08
C ILE A 27 14.73 12.02 -2.35
N ASP A 28 14.64 10.89 -3.05
CA ASP A 28 15.77 10.03 -3.37
C ASP A 28 15.51 9.22 -4.66
N PRO A 29 16.37 9.34 -5.69
CA PRO A 29 17.51 10.26 -5.75
C PRO A 29 17.03 11.71 -6.02
N PRO A 30 17.72 12.73 -5.48
CA PRO A 30 17.29 14.14 -5.55
C PRO A 30 17.01 14.64 -6.96
N GLU A 31 17.82 14.23 -7.94
CA GLU A 31 17.73 14.66 -9.33
C GLU A 31 16.51 14.11 -10.08
N LEU A 32 15.94 13.00 -9.61
CA LEU A 32 14.75 12.40 -10.21
C LEU A 32 13.44 12.83 -9.53
N GLY A 33 13.52 13.56 -8.41
CA GLY A 33 12.33 14.00 -7.67
C GLY A 33 11.48 12.85 -7.13
N ARG A 34 12.04 11.64 -7.01
CA ARG A 34 11.31 10.47 -6.51
C ARG A 34 11.20 10.56 -5.00
N ILE A 35 10.02 10.29 -4.48
CA ILE A 35 9.74 10.30 -3.06
C ILE A 35 9.72 8.86 -2.57
N VAL A 36 10.54 8.58 -1.57
CA VAL A 36 10.60 7.28 -0.89
C VAL A 36 10.52 7.49 0.61
N MET A 37 10.28 6.42 1.34
CA MET A 37 10.48 6.38 2.79
C MET A 37 11.08 5.03 3.18
N ARG A 38 11.80 4.99 4.29
CA ARG A 38 12.23 3.70 4.86
C ARG A 38 11.14 3.21 5.79
N ALA A 39 10.74 1.96 5.62
CA ALA A 39 9.83 1.29 6.51
C ALA A 39 10.37 1.34 7.94
N GLY A 40 9.48 1.65 8.87
CA GLY A 40 9.77 1.81 10.29
C GLY A 40 8.46 1.93 11.05
N SER A 41 8.08 3.15 11.46
CA SER A 41 6.73 3.42 11.98
C SER A 41 5.60 3.19 10.96
N VAL A 42 5.94 3.03 9.68
CA VAL A 42 5.04 2.65 8.59
C VAL A 42 5.63 1.46 7.86
N TRP A 43 4.84 0.41 7.70
CA TRP A 43 5.19 -0.76 6.87
C TRP A 43 4.33 -0.80 5.62
N ALA A 44 4.63 -1.75 4.72
CA ALA A 44 3.89 -1.91 3.48
C ALA A 44 3.57 -3.36 3.15
N VAL A 45 2.33 -3.64 2.73
CA VAL A 45 1.90 -4.95 2.22
C VAL A 45 1.60 -4.81 0.73
N THR A 46 2.37 -5.48 -0.12
CA THR A 46 2.29 -5.38 -1.58
C THR A 46 1.78 -6.65 -2.20
N MET A 47 0.82 -6.54 -3.12
CA MET A 47 0.11 -7.67 -3.71
C MET A 47 -0.32 -7.39 -5.16
N PRO A 48 -0.77 -8.40 -5.94
CA PRO A 48 -1.38 -8.19 -7.25
C PRO A 48 -2.60 -7.27 -7.13
N SER A 49 -2.83 -6.42 -8.13
CA SER A 49 -3.92 -5.45 -8.15
C SER A 49 -5.30 -6.11 -7.97
N ARG A 50 -5.52 -7.30 -8.57
CA ARG A 50 -6.77 -8.07 -8.39
C ARG A 50 -6.98 -8.48 -6.93
N LEU A 51 -5.94 -8.96 -6.25
CA LEU A 51 -6.01 -9.29 -4.82
C LEU A 51 -6.20 -8.01 -3.99
N GLY A 52 -5.49 -6.93 -4.33
CA GLY A 52 -5.64 -5.64 -3.66
C GLY A 52 -7.04 -5.04 -3.78
N GLN A 53 -7.70 -5.18 -4.93
CA GLN A 53 -9.11 -4.79 -5.10
C GLN A 53 -10.03 -5.58 -4.18
N ALA A 54 -9.82 -6.90 -4.09
CA ALA A 54 -10.61 -7.76 -3.22
C ALA A 54 -10.39 -7.46 -1.73
N VAL A 55 -9.15 -7.30 -1.29
CA VAL A 55 -8.79 -6.91 0.08
C VAL A 55 -9.42 -5.56 0.43
N LYS A 56 -9.30 -4.57 -0.45
CA LYS A 56 -9.94 -3.26 -0.28
C LYS A 56 -11.45 -3.40 -0.12
N ALA A 57 -12.11 -4.15 -1.00
CA ALA A 57 -13.56 -4.37 -0.92
C ALA A 57 -13.96 -5.09 0.38
N HIS A 58 -13.22 -6.13 0.78
CA HIS A 58 -13.48 -6.86 2.01
C HIS A 58 -13.38 -5.97 3.25
N MET A 59 -12.32 -5.18 3.37
CA MET A 59 -12.17 -4.21 4.47
C MET A 59 -13.33 -3.22 4.50
N GLN A 60 -13.74 -2.68 3.34
CA GLN A 60 -14.87 -1.74 3.27
C GLN A 60 -16.19 -2.39 3.68
N CYS A 61 -16.48 -3.61 3.19
CA CYS A 61 -17.71 -4.34 3.53
C CYS A 61 -17.77 -4.74 5.01
N THR A 62 -16.63 -4.90 5.67
CA THR A 62 -16.52 -5.24 7.09
C THR A 62 -16.42 -4.01 8.00
N GLY A 63 -16.56 -2.80 7.45
CA GLY A 63 -16.51 -1.54 8.21
C GLY A 63 -15.12 -1.14 8.68
N ILE A 64 -14.07 -1.78 8.15
CA ILE A 64 -12.69 -1.51 8.48
C ILE A 64 -12.22 -0.30 7.66
N ALA A 65 -11.78 0.74 8.35
CA ALA A 65 -11.27 1.94 7.70
C ALA A 65 -10.05 1.62 6.82
N LEU A 66 -10.09 2.10 5.57
CA LEU A 66 -8.97 1.99 4.66
C LEU A 66 -7.89 3.01 5.00
N GLY A 67 -6.64 2.57 4.94
CA GLY A 67 -5.49 3.46 4.89
C GLY A 67 -5.09 3.86 3.48
N PRO A 68 -3.93 4.53 3.36
CA PRO A 68 -3.34 4.86 2.07
C PRO A 68 -2.98 3.60 1.27
N VAL A 69 -3.33 3.60 -0.02
CA VAL A 69 -3.02 2.50 -0.95
C VAL A 69 -2.36 3.06 -2.19
N VAL A 70 -1.15 2.60 -2.48
CA VAL A 70 -0.36 2.96 -3.66
C VAL A 70 -0.58 1.93 -4.76
N GLY A 71 -0.95 2.40 -5.95
CA GLY A 71 -1.02 1.61 -7.18
C GLY A 71 0.26 1.72 -7.99
N HIS A 72 0.69 0.61 -8.57
CA HIS A 72 1.87 0.47 -9.42
C HIS A 72 1.42 -0.03 -10.80
N PRO A 73 1.01 0.86 -11.71
CA PRO A 73 0.35 0.45 -12.96
C PRO A 73 1.21 -0.46 -13.82
N ARG A 74 2.52 -0.21 -13.90
CA ARG A 74 3.45 -0.97 -14.74
C ARG A 74 3.61 -2.43 -14.32
N SER A 75 3.54 -2.70 -13.01
CA SER A 75 3.70 -4.06 -12.46
C SER A 75 2.37 -4.72 -12.09
N GLY A 76 1.25 -4.00 -12.23
CA GLY A 76 -0.06 -4.50 -11.80
C GLY A 76 -0.12 -4.81 -10.31
N ARG A 77 0.55 -4.02 -9.45
CA ARG A 77 0.62 -4.24 -7.99
C ARG A 77 -0.04 -3.11 -7.23
N TRP A 78 -0.61 -3.42 -6.07
CA TRP A 78 -1.06 -2.45 -5.08
C TRP A 78 -0.26 -2.65 -3.78
N THR A 79 0.04 -1.56 -3.08
CA THR A 79 0.70 -1.56 -1.77
C THR A 79 -0.17 -0.83 -0.77
N PHE A 80 -0.58 -1.52 0.28
CA PHE A 80 -1.23 -0.93 1.44
C PHE A 80 -0.15 -0.42 2.39
N LEU A 81 -0.27 0.83 2.84
CA LEU A 81 0.54 1.33 3.95
C LEU A 81 -0.16 0.97 5.25
N VAL A 82 0.58 0.36 6.18
CA VAL A 82 0.04 -0.25 7.39
C VAL A 82 0.90 0.09 8.60
N ARG A 83 0.35 -0.11 9.80
CA ARG A 83 1.12 -0.09 11.04
C ARG A 83 2.07 -1.30 11.11
N PRO A 84 3.20 -1.17 11.81
CA PRO A 84 4.15 -2.26 12.04
C PRO A 84 3.68 -3.16 13.20
N ASP A 85 2.50 -3.77 13.07
CA ASP A 85 1.89 -4.61 14.12
C ASP A 85 1.85 -6.10 13.75
N ILE A 86 2.69 -6.52 12.80
CA ILE A 86 2.98 -7.92 12.49
C ILE A 86 4.32 -8.26 13.15
N GLU A 87 4.37 -9.36 13.90
CA GLU A 87 5.60 -9.80 14.56
C GLU A 87 6.75 -9.98 13.56
N ASP A 88 7.89 -9.34 13.84
CA ASP A 88 9.07 -9.29 12.96
C ASP A 88 9.65 -10.67 12.62
N ASP A 89 9.44 -11.66 13.48
CA ASP A 89 10.00 -13.02 13.39
C ASP A 89 8.97 -14.09 12.97
N ASP A 90 7.76 -13.72 12.55
CA ASP A 90 6.75 -14.67 12.06
C ASP A 90 7.05 -15.16 10.63
N VAL A 91 8.08 -16.01 10.54
CA VAL A 91 8.51 -16.65 9.28
C VAL A 91 7.39 -17.43 8.62
N LYS A 92 6.46 -18.00 9.38
CA LYS A 92 5.34 -18.79 8.83
C LYS A 92 4.37 -17.88 8.10
N LEU A 93 4.00 -16.75 8.69
CA LEU A 93 3.16 -15.74 8.05
C LEU A 93 3.84 -15.17 6.81
N PHE A 94 5.13 -14.83 6.87
CA PHE A 94 5.84 -14.32 5.69
C PHE A 94 5.87 -15.33 4.55
N ALA A 95 6.14 -16.60 4.84
CA ALA A 95 6.11 -17.67 3.84
C ALA A 95 4.69 -17.90 3.28
N GLU A 96 3.65 -17.79 4.12
CA GLU A 96 2.26 -17.87 3.69
C GLU A 96 1.89 -16.74 2.73
N MET A 97 2.23 -15.49 3.08
CA MET A 97 1.97 -14.32 2.23
C MET A 97 2.74 -14.42 0.91
N PHE A 98 4.01 -14.83 0.96
CA PHE A 98 4.83 -15.01 -0.23
C PHE A 98 4.21 -16.02 -1.21
N ARG A 99 3.67 -17.14 -0.72
CA ARG A 99 2.96 -18.14 -1.55
C ARG A 99 1.71 -17.58 -2.23
N LYS A 100 1.11 -16.53 -1.66
CA LYS A 100 -0.04 -15.80 -2.23
C LYS A 100 0.39 -14.64 -3.13
N ASP A 101 1.68 -14.56 -3.47
CA ASP A 101 2.29 -13.44 -4.20
C ASP A 101 2.14 -12.10 -3.46
N VAL A 102 2.16 -12.14 -2.12
CA VAL A 102 2.14 -10.97 -1.24
C VAL A 102 3.50 -10.80 -0.57
N SER A 103 4.05 -9.59 -0.62
CA SER A 103 5.28 -9.23 0.08
C SER A 103 5.03 -8.18 1.16
N ILE A 104 5.75 -8.29 2.27
CA ILE A 104 5.69 -7.36 3.40
C ILE A 104 7.03 -6.64 3.49
N ALA A 105 7.01 -5.32 3.33
CA ALA A 105 8.15 -4.44 3.53
C ALA A 105 8.18 -4.00 5.01
N ARG A 106 9.08 -4.64 5.75
CA ARG A 106 9.38 -4.43 7.18
C ARG A 106 10.52 -3.43 7.37
N GLU A 107 10.89 -3.19 8.63
CA GLU A 107 11.95 -2.26 9.05
C GLU A 107 13.15 -2.19 8.08
N GLY A 108 13.50 -0.97 7.69
CA GLY A 108 14.62 -0.68 6.79
C GLY A 108 14.33 -0.81 5.28
N ALA A 109 13.27 -1.52 4.88
CA ALA A 109 12.88 -1.65 3.48
C ALA A 109 12.47 -0.29 2.87
N VAL A 110 12.78 -0.07 1.59
CA VAL A 110 12.42 1.18 0.91
C VAL A 110 11.02 1.09 0.33
N ILE A 111 10.14 2.01 0.71
CA ILE A 111 8.78 2.17 0.20
C ILE A 111 8.74 3.40 -0.68
N ALA A 112 8.53 3.21 -1.98
CA ALA A 112 8.40 4.32 -2.92
C ALA A 112 6.95 4.84 -2.96
N LEU A 113 6.81 6.16 -2.78
CA LEU A 113 5.54 6.88 -2.72
C LEU A 113 5.20 7.53 -4.07
N PRO A 114 3.91 7.81 -4.36
CA PRO A 114 3.53 8.64 -5.50
C PRO A 114 4.28 9.97 -5.49
N SER A 115 4.93 10.28 -6.61
CA SER A 115 5.76 11.47 -6.76
C SER A 115 5.23 12.30 -7.93
N PRO A 116 5.14 13.64 -7.82
CA PRO A 116 4.81 14.48 -8.95
C PRO A 116 5.87 14.31 -10.04
N SER A 117 5.45 14.08 -11.27
CA SER A 117 6.33 13.80 -12.40
C SER A 117 5.76 14.44 -13.67
N PRO A 118 6.55 15.23 -14.42
CA PRO A 118 6.11 15.82 -15.68
C PRO A 118 5.68 14.78 -16.72
N ASN A 119 6.33 13.61 -16.70
CA ASN A 119 6.13 12.53 -17.68
C ASN A 119 5.10 11.49 -17.20
N GLY A 120 4.25 11.86 -16.25
CA GLY A 120 3.34 10.95 -15.56
C GLY A 120 4.01 10.20 -14.41
N SER A 121 3.25 9.94 -13.35
CA SER A 121 3.77 9.26 -12.17
C SER A 121 3.83 7.74 -12.38
N ILE A 122 4.97 7.14 -12.03
CA ILE A 122 5.13 5.67 -12.00
C ILE A 122 4.25 4.98 -10.95
N ARG A 123 3.75 5.76 -9.98
CA ARG A 123 2.96 5.31 -8.83
C ARG A 123 1.82 6.28 -8.60
N GLN A 124 0.63 5.78 -8.37
CA GLN A 124 -0.54 6.62 -8.13
C GLN A 124 -1.23 6.23 -6.84
N TRP A 125 -1.98 7.14 -6.25
CA TRP A 125 -2.85 6.78 -5.15
C TRP A 125 -4.07 6.03 -5.68
N ILE A 126 -4.34 4.85 -5.12
CA ILE A 126 -5.64 4.19 -5.21
C ILE A 126 -6.53 4.73 -4.09
N VAL A 127 -5.97 4.81 -2.88
CA VAL A 127 -6.56 5.51 -1.74
C VAL A 127 -5.53 6.54 -1.27
N PRO A 128 -5.79 7.84 -1.39
CA PRO A 128 -4.82 8.87 -1.02
C PRO A 128 -4.49 8.87 0.48
N ALA A 129 -3.23 9.12 0.82
CA ALA A 129 -2.88 9.51 2.18
C ALA A 129 -3.46 10.91 2.48
N ARG A 130 -4.23 11.02 3.58
CA ARG A 130 -4.90 12.25 4.00
C ARG A 130 -4.58 12.64 5.45
N SER A 131 -4.15 11.68 6.25
CA SER A 131 -3.74 11.82 7.63
C SER A 131 -2.63 10.80 7.93
N ASP A 132 -2.20 10.75 9.19
CA ASP A 132 -1.31 9.74 9.76
C ASP A 132 -1.97 8.39 10.04
N PHE A 133 -3.27 8.24 9.72
CA PHE A 133 -3.99 7.00 9.93
C PHE A 133 -3.44 5.88 9.05
N LEU A 134 -3.13 4.74 9.68
CA LEU A 134 -2.72 3.50 9.06
C LEU A 134 -3.54 2.35 9.64
N PRO A 135 -4.14 1.48 8.80
CA PRO A 135 -4.76 0.26 9.27
C PRO A 135 -3.71 -0.70 9.84
N SER A 136 -4.17 -1.64 10.66
CA SER A 136 -3.35 -2.77 11.09
C SER A 136 -2.85 -3.59 9.90
N GLY A 137 -1.58 -3.98 9.92
CA GLY A 137 -1.00 -4.93 8.97
C GLY A 137 -1.63 -6.31 9.10
N LEU A 138 -1.88 -6.76 10.33
CA LEU A 138 -2.59 -8.03 10.60
C LEU A 138 -3.99 -8.04 9.97
N VAL A 139 -4.73 -6.94 10.07
CA VAL A 139 -6.05 -6.83 9.43
C VAL A 139 -5.98 -6.95 7.91
N VAL A 140 -4.94 -6.39 7.27
CA VAL A 140 -4.71 -6.55 5.82
C VAL A 140 -4.35 -8.00 5.48
N VAL A 141 -3.54 -8.66 6.30
CA VAL A 141 -3.19 -10.08 6.16
C VAL A 141 -4.43 -10.97 6.29
N ASP A 142 -5.31 -10.71 7.25
CA ASP A 142 -6.55 -11.48 7.43
C ASP A 142 -7.50 -11.28 6.25
N ALA A 143 -7.60 -10.07 5.71
CA ALA A 143 -8.36 -9.82 4.48
C ALA A 143 -7.79 -10.57 3.26
N VAL A 144 -6.46 -10.72 3.16
CA VAL A 144 -5.81 -11.55 2.12
C VAL A 144 -6.18 -13.03 2.29
N ARG A 145 -6.20 -13.53 3.53
CA ARG A 145 -6.60 -14.91 3.86
C ARG A 145 -8.05 -15.16 3.47
N ALA A 146 -8.97 -14.29 3.90
CA ALA A 146 -10.40 -14.38 3.60
C ALA A 146 -10.68 -14.48 2.09
N TRP A 147 -9.98 -13.68 1.27
CA TRP A 147 -10.15 -13.76 -0.18
C TRP A 147 -9.65 -15.08 -0.79
N SER A 148 -8.54 -15.61 -0.26
CA SER A 148 -7.97 -16.86 -0.76
C SER A 148 -8.91 -18.05 -0.56
N GLU A 149 -9.65 -18.04 0.55
CA GLU A 149 -10.64 -19.07 0.87
C GLU A 149 -11.84 -19.00 -0.10
N VAL A 150 -12.34 -17.80 -0.39
CA VAL A 150 -13.41 -17.58 -1.37
C VAL A 150 -12.99 -18.00 -2.78
N ALA A 151 -11.75 -17.67 -3.18
CA ALA A 151 -11.21 -18.08 -4.48
C ALA A 151 -11.08 -19.60 -4.60
N ALA A 152 -10.64 -20.28 -3.55
CA ALA A 152 -10.58 -21.75 -3.51
C ALA A 152 -11.97 -22.38 -3.61
N GLN A 153 -12.95 -21.87 -2.86
CA GLN A 153 -14.35 -22.34 -2.91
C GLN A 153 -14.99 -22.13 -4.29
N THR A 154 -14.70 -21.01 -4.94
CA THR A 154 -15.18 -20.71 -6.30
C THR A 154 -14.54 -21.62 -7.36
N ALA A 155 -13.28 -22.01 -7.17
CA ALA A 155 -12.59 -22.94 -8.07
C ALA A 155 -13.06 -24.40 -7.93
N THR A 156 -13.52 -24.79 -6.73
CA THR A 156 -14.04 -26.14 -6.44
C THR A 156 -15.54 -26.30 -6.74
N ALA A 157 -16.30 -25.20 -6.91
CA ALA A 157 -17.70 -25.28 -7.30
C ALA A 157 -17.85 -25.88 -8.73
N PRO A 158 -18.67 -26.93 -8.93
CA PRO A 158 -18.84 -27.54 -10.24
C PRO A 158 -19.47 -26.53 -11.21
N ARG A 159 -18.81 -26.31 -12.35
CA ARG A 159 -19.37 -25.53 -13.46
C ARG A 159 -20.51 -26.31 -14.11
N TYR A 160 -21.72 -26.16 -13.58
CA TYR A 160 -22.92 -26.60 -14.28
C TYR A 160 -23.31 -25.57 -15.36
N GLY A 161 -23.04 -25.94 -16.61
CA GLY A 161 -23.88 -25.68 -17.78
C GLY A 161 -23.98 -24.27 -18.37
N ARG A 162 -23.54 -24.13 -19.62
CA ARG A 162 -24.43 -23.67 -20.70
C ARG A 162 -24.38 -24.69 -21.84
#